data_AF-A0A937BS33-F1
#
_entry.id   AF-A0A937BS33-F1
#
_cell.length_a   1.000
_cell.length_b   1.000
_cell.length_c   1.000
_cell.angle_alpha   90.00
_cell.angle_beta   90.00
_cell.angle_gamma   90.00
#
_symmetry.space_group_name_H-M   'P 1'
#
loop_
_entity.id
_entity.type
_entity.pdbx_description
1 polymer ?
#
loop_
_entity_poly.entity_id
_entity_poly.type
_entity_poly.pdbx_seq_one_letter_code
_entity_poly.pdbx_strand_id
1 'polypeptide(L)'
;MDTTRVHYLAEEMPEYPGGEDALTQYLWKIIPSVTGDVCNPPTGPVRLNFTIERDGSVCDVEVKNAVSEPWGRKVAYSLEAMPHWKPGSNRGVPVNVRYSLPLRICLR
;
A
#
# COMPACT_ATOMS: atom_id res chain seq x y z
N MET A 1 1.21 -2.00 28.34
CA MET A 1 2.08 -2.37 27.21
C MET A 1 1.34 -2.00 25.95
N ASP A 2 1.55 -0.77 25.51
CA ASP A 2 0.84 -0.09 24.43
C ASP A 2 1.26 -0.67 23.09
N THR A 3 0.64 -1.77 22.68
CA THR A 3 0.91 -2.46 21.41
C THR A 3 0.27 -1.76 20.19
N THR A 4 -0.40 -0.62 20.39
CA THR A 4 -1.08 0.14 19.32
C THR A 4 -0.21 1.25 18.71
N ARG A 5 1.09 1.30 19.01
CA ARG A 5 1.97 2.31 18.41
C ARG A 5 2.33 1.89 16.98
N VAL A 6 1.83 2.66 16.02
CA VAL A 6 2.24 2.54 14.61
C VAL A 6 3.57 3.28 14.44
N HIS A 7 4.57 2.58 13.92
CA HIS A 7 5.90 3.11 13.65
C HIS A 7 6.00 3.56 12.18
N TYR A 8 6.65 4.70 11.92
CA TYR A 8 6.94 5.16 10.56
C TYR A 8 8.30 4.64 10.04
N LEU A 9 9.13 4.16 10.95
CA LEU A 9 10.45 3.61 10.68
C LEU A 9 10.65 2.39 11.58
N ALA A 10 11.09 1.30 10.97
CA ALA A 10 11.55 0.10 11.65
C ALA A 10 12.97 -0.21 11.21
N GLU A 11 13.74 -0.91 12.05
CA GLU A 11 15.07 -1.40 11.73
C GLU A 11 15.00 -2.38 10.54
N GLU A 12 14.00 -3.25 10.54
CA GLU A 12 13.61 -4.05 9.39
C GLU A 12 12.27 -3.53 8.86
N MET A 13 12.27 -3.06 7.61
CA MET A 13 11.06 -2.59 6.92
C MET A 13 10.17 -3.76 6.50
N PRO A 14 8.84 -3.57 6.46
CA PRO A 14 7.95 -4.61 5.97
C PRO A 14 8.19 -4.86 4.47
N GLU A 15 8.05 -6.13 4.07
CA GLU A 15 8.33 -6.59 2.70
C GLU A 15 7.15 -7.39 2.16
N TYR A 16 6.74 -7.09 0.92
CA TYR A 16 5.68 -7.85 0.25
C TYR A 16 6.17 -9.27 -0.07
N PRO A 17 5.34 -10.31 0.02
CA PRO A 17 5.76 -11.66 -0.34
C PRO A 17 6.17 -11.73 -1.83
N GLY A 18 7.44 -12.04 -2.07
CA GLY A 18 8.04 -11.99 -3.41
C GLY A 18 8.76 -10.66 -3.72
N GLY A 19 8.91 -9.79 -2.73
CA GLY A 19 9.67 -8.55 -2.81
C GLY A 19 8.95 -7.44 -3.60
N GLU A 20 9.73 -6.41 -3.93
CA GLU A 20 9.25 -5.22 -4.64
C GLU A 20 8.72 -5.52 -6.05
N ASP A 21 9.27 -6.53 -6.74
CA ASP A 21 8.80 -6.93 -8.08
C ASP A 21 7.38 -7.52 -8.01
N ALA A 22 7.15 -8.45 -7.08
CA ALA A 22 5.83 -9.05 -6.89
C ALA A 22 4.79 -8.01 -6.44
N LEU A 23 5.18 -7.07 -5.58
CA LEU A 23 4.34 -5.93 -5.22
C LEU A 23 3.99 -5.10 -6.45
N THR A 24 5.00 -4.77 -7.25
CA THR A 24 4.84 -4.00 -8.49
C THR A 24 3.88 -4.73 -9.43
N GLN A 25 4.06 -6.03 -9.69
CA GLN A 25 3.14 -6.80 -10.51
C GLN A 25 1.72 -6.88 -9.96
N TYR A 26 1.56 -6.98 -8.64
CA TYR A 26 0.25 -6.92 -8.00
C TYR A 26 -0.42 -5.56 -8.25
N LEU A 27 0.32 -4.46 -8.04
CA LEU A 27 -0.12 -3.10 -8.34
C LEU A 27 -0.50 -2.95 -9.82
N TRP A 28 0.29 -3.49 -10.75
CA TRP A 28 -0.01 -3.53 -12.19
C TRP A 28 -1.19 -4.42 -12.55
N LYS A 29 -1.71 -5.29 -11.69
CA LYS A 29 -2.96 -6.04 -11.97
C LYS A 29 -4.18 -5.26 -11.50
N ILE A 30 -4.05 -4.57 -10.37
CA ILE A 30 -5.14 -3.80 -9.78
C ILE A 30 -5.32 -2.46 -10.51
N ILE A 31 -4.24 -1.74 -10.86
CA ILE A 31 -4.26 -0.40 -11.47
C ILE A 31 -4.89 -0.35 -12.88
N PRO A 32 -4.52 -1.21 -13.87
CA PRO A 32 -5.15 -1.16 -15.20
C PRO A 32 -6.63 -1.56 -15.15
N SER A 33 -7.05 -2.25 -14.10
CA SER A 33 -8.46 -2.54 -13.86
C SER A 33 -9.23 -1.33 -13.30
N VAL A 34 -8.56 -0.24 -12.93
CA VAL A 34 -9.19 1.01 -12.44
C VAL A 34 -8.92 2.22 -13.35
N THR A 35 -7.92 2.15 -14.24
CA THR A 35 -7.68 3.18 -15.26
C THR A 35 -7.62 2.53 -16.64
N GLY A 36 -8.71 2.65 -17.40
CA GLY A 36 -8.61 2.54 -18.85
C GLY A 36 -7.77 3.70 -19.37
N ASP A 37 -6.65 3.36 -20.02
CA ASP A 37 -5.77 4.21 -20.82
C ASP A 37 -4.70 5.07 -20.12
N VAL A 38 -3.49 4.94 -20.65
CA VAL A 38 -2.34 5.82 -20.47
C VAL A 38 -2.65 7.16 -21.15
N CYS A 39 -2.79 8.24 -20.40
CA CYS A 39 -2.89 9.58 -20.96
C CYS A 39 -1.95 10.61 -20.32
N ASN A 40 -1.65 11.63 -21.11
CA ASN A 40 -0.78 12.76 -20.82
C ASN A 40 -1.67 14.02 -20.81
N PRO A 41 -1.68 14.85 -19.74
CA PRO A 41 -0.74 14.87 -18.62
C PRO A 41 -1.15 13.92 -17.45
N PRO A 42 -0.17 13.44 -16.67
CA PRO A 42 -0.41 12.59 -15.51
C PRO A 42 -1.24 13.31 -14.44
N THR A 43 -2.28 12.66 -13.92
CA THR A 43 -3.11 13.22 -12.84
C THR A 43 -2.43 13.03 -11.49
N GLY A 44 -1.40 13.84 -11.24
CA GLY A 44 -0.78 14.02 -9.93
C GLY A 44 -0.26 12.75 -9.22
N PRO A 45 0.36 12.89 -8.04
CA PRO A 45 0.75 11.76 -7.21
C PRO A 45 -0.44 11.31 -6.35
N VAL A 46 -0.98 10.12 -6.63
CA VAL A 46 -1.81 9.39 -5.65
C VAL A 46 -0.90 8.86 -4.57
N ARG A 47 -1.31 8.95 -3.31
CA ARG A 47 -0.56 8.38 -2.20
C ARG A 47 -1.41 7.36 -1.47
N LEU A 48 -0.95 6.12 -1.48
CA LEU A 48 -1.54 5.04 -0.69
C LEU A 48 -0.83 5.00 0.66
N ASN A 49 -1.57 5.10 1.75
CA ASN A 49 -1.05 4.89 3.09
C ASN A 49 -1.78 3.71 3.70
N PHE A 50 -1.06 2.75 4.24
CA PHE A 50 -1.64 1.61 4.94
C PHE A 50 -0.69 1.16 6.04
N THR A 51 -1.20 0.44 7.02
CA THR A 51 -0.40 -0.08 8.13
C THR A 51 -0.23 -1.58 7.94
N ILE A 52 1.02 -2.03 7.95
CA ILE A 52 1.36 -3.44 8.04
C ILE A 52 1.42 -3.80 9.52
N GLU A 53 0.55 -4.69 9.95
CA GLU A 53 0.54 -5.19 11.32
C GLU A 53 1.67 -6.19 11.56
N ARG A 54 1.97 -6.45 12.83
CA ARG A 54 2.98 -7.42 13.29
C ARG A 54 2.74 -8.86 12.81
N ASP A 55 1.54 -9.21 12.39
CA ASP A 55 1.21 -10.51 11.78
C ASP A 55 1.34 -10.52 10.25
N GLY A 56 1.58 -9.35 9.64
CA GLY A 56 1.70 -9.18 8.19
C GLY A 56 0.41 -8.73 7.51
N SER A 57 -0.72 -8.63 8.22
CA SER A 57 -1.96 -8.10 7.66
C SER A 57 -1.87 -6.62 7.33
N VAL A 58 -2.62 -6.22 6.31
CA VAL A 58 -2.76 -4.82 5.89
C VAL A 58 -4.03 -4.24 6.51
N CYS A 59 -3.90 -3.16 7.27
CA CYS A 59 -5.00 -2.46 7.92
C CYS A 59 -4.89 -0.94 7.74
N ASP A 60 -5.95 -0.22 8.10
CA ASP A 60 -5.99 1.26 8.11
C ASP A 60 -5.56 1.88 6.75
N VAL A 61 -6.17 1.37 5.67
CA VAL A 61 -5.88 1.78 4.29
C VAL A 61 -6.52 3.13 3.99
N GLU A 62 -5.71 4.06 3.51
CA GLU A 62 -6.08 5.42 3.17
C GLU A 62 -5.51 5.79 1.79
N VAL A 63 -6.40 6.18 0.86
CA VAL A 63 -6.04 6.60 -0.49
C VAL A 63 -6.15 8.12 -0.58
N LYS A 64 -5.02 8.82 -0.55
CA LYS A 64 -4.96 10.28 -0.70
C LYS A 64 -4.84 10.68 -2.17
N ASN A 65 -5.48 11.80 -2.51
CA ASN A 65 -5.59 12.33 -3.88
C ASN A 65 -6.21 11.32 -4.85
N ALA A 66 -7.19 10.53 -4.37
CA ALA A 66 -7.92 9.61 -5.22
C ALA A 66 -8.58 10.36 -6.38
N VAL A 67 -8.53 9.74 -7.54
CA VAL A 67 -9.14 10.21 -8.80
C VAL A 67 -10.63 10.48 -8.66
N SER A 68 -11.29 9.52 -8.05
CA SER A 68 -12.73 9.46 -7.86
C SER A 68 -13.00 8.50 -6.71
N GLU A 69 -14.13 8.68 -6.04
CA GLU A 69 -14.55 7.81 -4.94
C GLU A 69 -14.60 6.31 -5.32
N PRO A 70 -15.21 5.89 -6.46
CA PRO A 70 -15.23 4.47 -6.83
C PRO A 70 -13.85 3.91 -7.14
N TRP A 71 -12.96 4.73 -7.73
CA TRP A 71 -11.57 4.34 -7.98
C TRP A 71 -10.83 4.11 -6.66
N GLY A 72 -10.91 5.08 -5.74
CA GLY A 72 -10.27 5.01 -4.43
C GLY A 72 -10.75 3.81 -3.61
N ARG A 73 -12.06 3.51 -3.62
CA ARG A 73 -12.64 2.36 -2.93
C ARG A 73 -12.13 1.02 -3.48
N LYS A 74 -12.04 0.87 -4.81
CA LYS A 74 -11.53 -0.36 -5.43
C LYS A 74 -10.06 -0.59 -5.12
N VAL A 75 -9.26 0.48 -5.14
CA VAL A 75 -7.85 0.43 -4.77
C VAL A 75 -7.71 0.07 -3.29
N ALA A 76 -8.44 0.73 -2.39
CA ALA A 76 -8.41 0.42 -0.96
C ALA A 76 -8.73 -1.05 -0.70
N TYR A 77 -9.84 -1.57 -1.27
CA TYR A 77 -10.23 -2.97 -1.15
C TYR A 77 -9.14 -3.94 -1.66
N SER A 78 -8.45 -3.56 -2.73
CA SER A 78 -7.37 -4.38 -3.31
C SER A 78 -6.10 -4.38 -2.45
N LEU A 79 -5.83 -3.31 -1.69
CA LEU A 79 -4.75 -3.24 -0.72
C LEU A 79 -5.09 -4.06 0.54
N GLU A 80 -6.34 -4.02 0.99
CA GLU A 80 -6.82 -4.85 2.12
C GLU A 80 -6.80 -6.35 1.76
N ALA A 81 -7.04 -6.70 0.50
CA ALA A 81 -6.98 -8.08 0.00
C ALA A 81 -5.56 -8.59 -0.31
N MET A 82 -4.52 -7.84 0.05
CA MET A 82 -3.14 -8.29 -0.16
C MET A 82 -2.81 -9.53 0.69
N PRO A 83 -1.91 -10.40 0.20
CA PRO A 83 -1.37 -11.48 1.01
C PRO A 83 -0.60 -10.91 2.21
N HIS A 84 -0.42 -11.74 3.25
CA HIS A 84 0.34 -11.32 4.43
C HIS A 84 1.77 -10.90 4.05
N TRP A 85 2.11 -9.68 4.42
CA TRP A 85 3.44 -9.12 4.28
C TRP A 85 4.37 -9.71 5.32
N LYS A 86 5.68 -9.66 5.05
CA LYS A 86 6.67 -9.78 6.10
C LYS A 86 6.54 -8.53 6.97
N PRO A 87 6.21 -8.65 8.27
CA PRO A 87 6.07 -7.50 9.15
C PRO A 87 7.41 -6.81 9.35
N GLY A 88 7.38 -5.51 9.63
CA GLY A 88 8.57 -4.81 10.07
C GLY A 88 8.99 -5.27 11.47
N SER A 89 10.27 -5.16 11.79
CA SER A 89 10.81 -5.64 13.06
C SER A 89 11.79 -4.64 13.66
N ASN A 90 11.71 -4.45 14.98
CA ASN A 90 12.68 -3.69 15.76
C ASN A 90 13.29 -4.63 16.80
N ARG A 91 14.61 -4.79 16.78
CA ARG A 91 15.36 -5.68 17.67
C ARG A 91 14.81 -7.12 17.70
N GLY A 92 14.31 -7.61 16.56
CA GLY A 92 13.70 -8.93 16.43
C GLY A 92 12.25 -9.02 16.90
N VAL A 93 11.64 -7.91 17.35
CA VAL A 93 10.22 -7.85 17.73
C VAL A 93 9.40 -7.28 16.57
N PRO A 94 8.38 -7.99 16.07
CA PRO A 94 7.54 -7.48 15.00
C PRO A 94 6.71 -6.29 15.48
N VAL A 95 6.68 -5.24 14.67
CA VAL A 95 6.04 -3.95 14.98
C VAL A 95 5.09 -3.55 13.86
N ASN A 96 4.06 -2.78 14.22
CA ASN A 96 3.13 -2.22 13.25
C ASN A 96 3.83 -1.07 12.51
N VAL A 97 3.91 -1.11 11.19
CA VAL A 97 4.61 -0.11 10.38
C VAL A 97 3.66 0.56 9.39
N ARG A 98 3.62 1.91 9.41
CA ARG A 98 2.92 2.70 8.40
C ARG A 98 3.74 2.68 7.11
N TYR A 99 3.17 2.11 6.05
CA TYR A 99 3.76 2.08 4.72
C TYR A 99 3.08 3.12 3.84
N SER A 100 3.87 3.83 3.01
CA SER A 100 3.38 4.88 2.13
C SER A 100 3.91 4.67 0.73
N LEU A 101 3.02 4.38 -0.21
CA LEU A 101 3.38 4.10 -1.60
C LEU A 101 2.87 5.23 -2.51
N PRO A 102 3.78 6.02 -3.12
CA PRO A 102 3.40 7.00 -4.12
C PRO A 102 3.10 6.29 -5.44
N LEU A 103 1.85 6.38 -5.91
CA LEU A 103 1.43 5.93 -7.22
C LEU A 103 1.32 7.11 -8.17
N ARG A 104 1.90 6.96 -9.36
CA ARG A 104 1.65 7.85 -10.48
C ARG A 104 0.62 7.17 -11.36
N ILE A 105 -0.53 7.82 -11.50
CA ILE A 105 -1.63 7.34 -12.31
C ILE A 105 -1.86 8.31 -13.47
N CYS A 106 -2.18 7.74 -14.61
CA CYS A 106 -2.62 8.48 -15.77
C CYS A 106 -4.11 8.19 -15.97
N LEU A 107 -4.92 9.24 -16.04
CA LEU A 107 -6.35 9.13 -16.29
C LEU A 107 -6.69 9.65 -17.67
N ARG A 108 -7.71 9.05 -18.27
CA ARG A 108 -8.28 9.46 -19.56
C ARG A 108 -9.26 10.61 -19.42
#